data_AF-C9WIX0-F1
#
_entry.id   AF-C9WIX0-F1
#
_cell.length_a   1.000
_cell.length_b   1.000
_cell.length_c   1.000
_cell.angle_alpha   90.00
_cell.angle_beta   90.00
_cell.angle_gamma   90.00
#
_symmetry.space_group_name_H-M   'P 1'
#
loop_
_entity.id
_entity.type
_entity.pdbx_description
1 polymer ?
#
loop_
_entity_poly.entity_id
_entity_poly.type
_entity_poly.pdbx_seq_one_letter_code
_entity_poly.pdbx_strand_id
1 'polypeptide(L)' 'TKAEPPQCLSLAWSTDGQTLYAGYSDNVIRVWQVV' A
#
# COMPACT_ATOMS: atom_id res chain seq x y z
N THR A 1 -11.06 16.96 -16.21
CA THR A 1 -10.00 17.25 -15.22
C THR A 1 -9.34 15.94 -14.85
N LYS A 2 -8.01 15.85 -14.88
CA LYS A 2 -7.31 14.60 -14.53
C LYS A 2 -7.53 14.32 -13.04
N ALA A 3 -8.06 13.15 -12.68
CA ALA A 3 -8.16 12.75 -11.29
C ALA A 3 -6.75 12.64 -10.69
N GLU A 4 -6.57 13.15 -9.47
CA GLU A 4 -5.30 13.01 -8.76
C GLU A 4 -5.04 11.53 -8.42
N PRO A 5 -3.78 11.08 -8.50
CA PRO A 5 -3.45 9.71 -8.14
C PRO A 5 -3.68 9.46 -6.64
N PRO A 6 -4.12 8.25 -6.26
CA PRO A 6 -4.25 7.88 -4.86
C PRO A 6 -2.95 8.08 -4.08
N GLN A 7 -3.04 8.70 -2.90
CA GLN A 7 -1.89 8.95 -2.03
C GLN A 7 -1.70 7.78 -1.06
N CYS A 8 -0.44 7.40 -0.82
CA CYS A 8 -0.11 6.42 0.20
C CYS A 8 -0.14 7.10 1.58
N LEU A 9 -0.93 6.56 2.50
CA LEU A 9 -1.12 7.14 3.84
C LEU A 9 -0.37 6.37 4.92
N SER A 10 -0.18 5.06 4.73
CA SER A 10 0.47 4.19 5.71
C SER A 10 1.17 3.02 5.04
N LEU A 11 2.25 2.55 5.67
CA LEU A 11 3.06 1.40 5.25
C LEU A 11 3.41 0.55 6.46
N ALA A 12 3.30 -0.77 6.32
CA ALA A 12 3.72 -1.73 7.33
C ALA A 12 4.27 -3.01 6.69
N TRP A 13 5.40 -3.49 7.21
CA TRP A 13 5.94 -4.80 6.89
C TRP A 13 5.33 -5.86 7.79
N SER A 14 5.11 -7.06 7.25
CA SER A 14 4.89 -8.25 8.06
C SER A 14 6.12 -8.54 8.92
N THR A 15 5.92 -9.24 10.04
CA THR A 15 6.99 -9.55 11.00
C THR A 15 8.11 -10.41 10.40
N ASP A 16 7.78 -11.22 9.39
CA ASP A 16 8.72 -12.04 8.65
C ASP A 16 9.41 -11.29 7.49
N GLY A 17 9.02 -10.03 7.22
CA GLY A 17 9.55 -9.21 6.14
C GLY A 17 9.15 -9.64 4.73
N GLN A 18 8.28 -10.64 4.58
CA GLN A 18 7.91 -11.18 3.27
C GLN A 18 6.80 -10.40 2.57
N THR A 19 5.98 -9.66 3.33
CA THR A 19 4.81 -8.95 2.82
C THR A 19 4.84 -7.47 3.22
N LEU A 20 4.65 -6.59 2.24
CA LEU A 20 4.43 -5.16 2.46
C LEU A 20 2.95 -4.84 2.27
N TYR A 21 2.38 -4.13 3.25
CA TYR A 21 1.02 -3.59 3.19
C TYR A 21 1.07 -2.06 3.06
N ALA A 22 0.33 -1.50 2.10
CA ALA A 22 0.17 -0.06 1.95
C ALA A 22 -1.31 0.34 1.91
N GLY A 23 -1.71 1.26 2.78
CA GLY A 23 -3.04 1.87 2.78
C GLY A 23 -3.06 3.15 1.97
N TYR A 24 -4.05 3.31 1.08
CA TYR A 24 -4.18 4.48 0.22
C TYR A 24 -5.47 5.28 0.46
N SER A 25 -5.47 6.54 0.03
CA SER A 25 -6.60 7.48 0.13
C SER A 25 -7.83 7.08 -0.68
N ASP A 26 -7.72 6.07 -1.53
CA ASP A 26 -8.80 5.51 -2.36
C ASP A 26 -9.56 4.37 -1.64
N ASN A 27 -9.29 4.16 -0.35
CA ASN A 27 -9.82 3.04 0.46
C ASN A 27 -9.35 1.66 -0.02
N VAL A 28 -8.26 1.60 -0.79
CA VAL A 28 -7.66 0.34 -1.27
C VAL A 28 -6.39 0.05 -0.49
N ILE A 29 -6.26 -1.19 -0.02
CA ILE A 29 -5.00 -1.73 0.51
C ILE A 29 -4.29 -2.46 -0.62
N ARG A 30 -3.03 -2.10 -0.87
CA ARG A 30 -2.16 -2.78 -1.83
C ARG A 30 -1.18 -3.66 -1.07
N VAL A 31 -0.93 -4.85 -1.60
CA VAL A 31 -0.11 -5.89 -0.96
C VAL A 31 0.94 -6.38 -1.96
N TRP A 32 2.19 -6.46 -1.51
CA TRP A 32 3.30 -7.00 -2.29
C TRP A 32 4.02 -8.08 -1.49
N GLN A 33 4.39 -9.16 -2.17
CA GLN A 33 5.22 -10.22 -1.61
C GLN A 33 6.62 -10.13 -2.20
N VAL A 34 7.62 -10.26 -1.34
CA VAL A 34 9.01 -10.41 -1.74
C VAL A 34 9.22 -11.87 -2.11
N VAL A 35 9.35 -12.15 -3.41
CA VAL A 35 9.73 -13.46 -3.98
C VAL A 35 11.22 -13.53 -4.24
#